data_AF-T2MAT3-F1
#
_entry.id   AF-T2MAT3-F1
#
_cell.length_a   1.000
_cell.length_b   1.000
_cell.length_c   1.000
_cell.angle_alpha   90.00
_cell.angle_beta   90.00
_cell.angle_gamma   90.00
#
_symmetry.space_group_name_H-M   'P 1'
#
loop_
_entity.id
_entity.type
_entity.pdbx_description
1 polymer ?
#
loop_
_entity_poly.entity_id
_entity_poly.type
_entity_poly.pdbx_seq_one_letter_code
_entity_poly.pdbx_strand_id
1 'polypeptide(L)'
;YFLFKKLNKESTLEIFRNCWPILDKKSEQEFRKQTIDWITRIKKDDPECNLPNITPSLLITPSGEKFYQFLFYFSVYTLKQKAKAISKKDDLLPLWV
;
A
#
# COMPACT_ATOMS: atom_id res chain seq x y z
N TYR A 1 -4.42 -0.02 -5.47
CA TYR A 1 -4.68 -1.47 -5.45
C TYR A 1 -3.44 -2.32 -5.71
N PHE A 2 -2.73 -2.14 -6.83
CA PHE A 2 -1.58 -3.00 -7.18
C PHE A 2 -0.48 -3.06 -6.09
N LEU A 3 0.03 -1.91 -5.64
CA LEU A 3 1.08 -1.85 -4.62
C LEU A 3 0.64 -2.47 -3.29
N PHE A 4 -0.59 -2.19 -2.87
CA PHE A 4 -1.22 -2.83 -1.71
C PHE A 4 -1.28 -4.36 -1.84
N LYS A 5 -1.70 -4.87 -3.00
CA LYS A 5 -1.74 -6.31 -3.29
C LYS A 5 -0.36 -6.94 -3.20
N LYS A 6 0.67 -6.21 -3.62
CA LYS A 6 2.06 -6.66 -3.46
C LYS A 6 2.41 -6.68 -1.98
N LEU A 7 2.13 -5.63 -1.21
CA LEU A 7 2.42 -5.58 0.23
C LEU A 7 1.77 -6.74 1.00
N ASN A 8 0.44 -6.87 0.93
CA ASN A 8 -0.30 -7.99 1.51
C ASN A 8 -1.54 -8.28 0.64
N LYS A 9 -1.57 -9.48 0.04
CA LYS A 9 -2.65 -9.88 -0.88
C LYS A 9 -3.97 -10.08 -0.15
N GLU A 10 -3.97 -10.74 1.00
CA GLU A 10 -5.17 -11.08 1.76
C GLU A 10 -5.85 -9.83 2.31
N SER A 11 -5.09 -8.96 2.99
CA SER A 11 -5.60 -7.68 3.49
C SER A 11 -6.13 -6.79 2.36
N THR A 12 -5.50 -6.82 1.18
CA THR A 12 -5.98 -6.05 0.03
C THR A 12 -7.35 -6.52 -0.45
N LEU A 13 -7.55 -7.84 -0.53
CA LEU A 13 -8.82 -8.41 -0.98
C LEU A 13 -9.94 -8.08 -0.01
N GLU A 14 -9.67 -8.12 1.30
CA GLU A 14 -10.65 -7.80 2.32
C GLU A 14 -10.97 -6.30 2.37
N ILE A 15 -9.94 -5.44 2.45
CA ILE A 15 -10.11 -3.98 2.59
C ILE A 15 -10.81 -3.37 1.37
N PHE A 16 -10.46 -3.82 0.17
CA PHE A 16 -11.00 -3.26 -1.08
C PHE A 16 -12.13 -4.09 -1.68
N ARG A 17 -12.66 -5.09 -0.95
CA ARG A 17 -13.68 -6.04 -1.44
C ARG A 17 -14.89 -5.35 -2.10
N ASN A 18 -15.35 -4.26 -1.50
CA ASN A 18 -16.59 -3.58 -1.89
C ASN A 18 -16.36 -2.34 -2.78
N CYS A 19 -15.12 -2.02 -3.11
CA CYS A 19 -14.77 -0.80 -3.86
C CYS A 19 -13.76 -1.03 -4.99
N TRP A 20 -13.39 -2.28 -5.24
CA TRP A 20 -12.54 -2.67 -6.37
C TRP A 20 -13.18 -3.83 -7.16
N PRO A 21 -13.29 -3.74 -8.50
CA PRO A 21 -12.88 -2.63 -9.36
C PRO A 21 -13.77 -1.39 -9.18
N ILE A 22 -13.22 -0.21 -9.51
CA ILE A 22 -13.97 1.06 -9.45
C ILE A 22 -14.87 1.13 -10.68
N LEU A 23 -16.18 1.05 -10.47
CA LEU A 23 -17.18 1.05 -11.55
C LEU A 23 -18.11 2.27 -11.48
N ASP A 24 -18.29 2.83 -10.30
CA ASP A 24 -19.17 3.96 -10.02
C ASP A 24 -18.55 4.94 -9.02
N LYS A 25 -19.11 6.16 -8.93
CA LYS A 25 -18.60 7.22 -8.05
C LYS A 25 -18.57 6.85 -6.57
N LYS A 26 -19.49 6.00 -6.09
CA LYS A 26 -19.51 5.54 -4.70
C LYS A 26 -18.36 4.58 -4.44
N SER A 27 -18.12 3.63 -5.36
CA SER A 27 -16.95 2.74 -5.28
C SER A 27 -15.63 3.53 -5.31
N GLU A 28 -15.55 4.58 -6.11
CA GLU A 28 -14.37 5.46 -6.21
C GLU A 28 -14.10 6.21 -4.88
N GLN A 29 -15.15 6.77 -4.27
CA GLN A 29 -15.05 7.45 -2.97
C GLN A 29 -14.61 6.49 -1.86
N GLU A 30 -15.22 5.31 -1.80
CA GLU A 30 -14.87 4.29 -0.80
C GLU A 30 -13.43 3.80 -1.02
N PHE A 31 -13.01 3.59 -2.27
CA PHE A 31 -11.64 3.20 -2.59
C PHE A 31 -10.61 4.22 -2.10
N ARG A 32 -10.88 5.52 -2.29
CA ARG A 32 -10.00 6.59 -1.76
C ARG A 32 -9.93 6.56 -0.24
N LYS A 33 -11.08 6.44 0.43
CA LYS A 33 -11.15 6.38 1.89
C LYS A 33 -10.32 5.20 2.42
N GLN A 34 -10.56 4.00 1.91
CA GLN A 34 -9.84 2.80 2.31
C GLN A 34 -8.33 2.90 2.05
N THR A 35 -7.93 3.54 0.95
CA THR A 35 -6.52 3.82 0.64
C THR A 35 -5.87 4.69 1.73
N ILE A 36 -6.53 5.78 2.13
CA ILE A 36 -6.01 6.71 3.14
C ILE A 36 -5.97 6.07 4.52
N ASP A 37 -7.04 5.37 4.89
CA ASP A 37 -7.12 4.68 6.17
C ASP A 37 -6.01 3.63 6.28
N TRP A 38 -5.75 2.87 5.22
CA TRP A 38 -4.71 1.85 5.25
C TRP A 38 -3.30 2.46 5.29
N ILE A 39 -3.01 3.50 4.51
CA ILE A 39 -1.71 4.20 4.62
C ILE A 39 -1.51 4.78 6.02
N THR A 40 -2.55 5.36 6.61
CA THR A 40 -2.51 5.88 7.98
C THR A 40 -2.21 4.76 9.00
N ARG A 41 -2.82 3.59 8.84
CA ARG A 41 -2.51 2.40 9.66
C ARG A 41 -1.05 1.97 9.51
N ILE A 42 -0.54 1.87 8.27
CA ILE A 42 0.87 1.53 8.03
C ILE A 42 1.80 2.52 8.74
N LYS A 43 1.52 3.82 8.66
CA LYS A 43 2.32 4.84 9.34
C LYS A 43 2.29 4.73 10.86
N LYS A 44 1.17 4.26 11.42
CA LYS A 44 1.01 4.04 12.87
C LYS A 44 1.77 2.78 13.32
N ASP A 45 1.67 1.71 12.54
CA ASP A 45 2.25 0.41 12.87
C ASP A 45 3.77 0.37 12.61
N ASP A 46 4.26 1.19 11.66
CA ASP A 46 5.66 1.27 11.26
C ASP A 46 6.12 2.74 11.16
N PRO A 47 6.63 3.31 12.28
CA PRO A 47 7.12 4.69 12.31
C PRO A 47 8.29 4.96 11.34
N GLU A 48 9.03 3.92 10.95
CA GLU A 48 10.17 4.01 10.03
C GLU A 48 9.77 3.92 8.54
N CYS A 49 8.47 3.80 8.23
CA CYS A 49 7.99 3.64 6.86
C CYS A 49 8.28 4.86 5.96
N ASN A 50 8.54 6.05 6.54
CA ASN A 50 8.83 7.31 5.86
C ASN A 50 7.83 7.67 4.74
N LEU A 51 6.56 7.24 4.88
CA LEU A 51 5.52 7.56 3.90
C LEU A 51 5.02 9.01 4.07
N PRO A 52 4.85 9.76 2.97
CA PRO A 52 4.34 11.13 3.06
C PRO A 52 2.90 11.15 3.58
N ASN A 53 2.50 12.27 4.19
CA ASN A 53 1.11 12.49 4.57
C ASN A 53 0.26 12.64 3.31
N ILE A 54 -0.78 11.81 3.19
CA ILE A 54 -1.73 11.88 2.08
C ILE A 54 -3.05 12.46 2.55
N THR A 55 -3.58 13.39 1.77
CA THR A 55 -4.92 13.95 1.95
C THR A 55 -5.89 13.32 0.95
N PRO A 56 -7.20 13.28 1.25
CA PRO A 56 -8.19 12.80 0.28
C PRO A 56 -8.13 13.49 -1.08
N SER A 57 -7.83 14.79 -1.09
CA SER A 57 -7.65 15.59 -2.30
C SER A 57 -6.56 15.06 -3.23
N LEU A 58 -5.49 14.46 -2.68
CA LEU A 58 -4.39 13.92 -3.48
C LEU A 58 -4.83 12.77 -4.39
N LEU A 59 -5.87 12.04 -3.98
CA LEU A 59 -6.39 10.89 -4.73
C LEU A 59 -7.58 11.25 -5.63
N ILE A 60 -8.14 12.46 -5.51
CA ILE A 60 -9.19 12.96 -6.41
C ILE A 60 -8.59 13.30 -7.76
N THR A 61 -7.44 13.98 -7.75
CA THR A 61 -6.69 14.32 -8.95
C THR A 61 -5.30 13.70 -8.82
N PRO A 62 -5.07 12.49 -9.36
CA PRO A 62 -3.80 11.78 -9.24
C PRO A 62 -2.74 12.40 -10.17
N SER A 63 -2.32 13.63 -9.85
CA SER A 63 -1.37 14.40 -10.62
C SER A 63 -0.54 15.30 -9.71
N GLY A 64 0.58 15.79 -10.24
CA GLY A 64 1.48 16.70 -9.56
C GLY A 64 2.52 16.01 -8.67
N GLU A 65 3.50 16.80 -8.26
CA GLU A 65 4.70 16.36 -7.54
C GLU A 65 4.38 15.50 -6.31
N LYS A 66 3.42 15.93 -5.48
CA LYS A 66 3.03 15.24 -4.24
C LYS A 66 2.50 13.83 -4.50
N PHE A 67 1.76 13.64 -5.59
CA PHE A 67 1.21 12.33 -5.96
C PHE A 67 2.34 11.40 -6.41
N TYR A 68 3.27 11.90 -7.23
CA TYR A 68 4.44 11.14 -7.65
C TYR A 68 5.37 10.80 -6.50
N GLN A 69 5.63 11.74 -5.58
CA GLN A 69 6.40 11.47 -4.36
C GLN A 69 5.74 10.38 -3.52
N PHE A 70 4.43 10.45 -3.30
CA PHE A 70 3.69 9.40 -2.60
C PHE A 70 3.87 8.04 -3.28
N LEU A 71 3.65 7.96 -4.60
CA LEU A 71 3.82 6.71 -5.34
C LEU A 71 5.25 6.17 -5.25
N PHE A 72 6.25 7.04 -5.35
CA PHE A 72 7.66 6.66 -5.26
C PHE A 72 7.98 6.08 -3.88
N TYR A 73 7.70 6.82 -2.80
CA TYR A 73 7.98 6.35 -1.44
C TYR A 73 7.19 5.09 -1.10
N PHE A 74 5.93 5.00 -1.52
CA PHE A 74 5.11 3.81 -1.28
C PHE A 74 5.61 2.59 -2.07
N SER A 75 6.12 2.78 -3.28
CA SER A 75 6.75 1.72 -4.07
C SER A 75 8.03 1.22 -3.40
N VAL A 76 8.90 2.14 -2.96
CA VAL A 76 10.13 1.82 -2.22
C VAL A 76 9.81 1.07 -0.92
N TYR A 77 8.82 1.54 -0.16
CA TYR A 77 8.35 0.87 1.05
C TYR A 77 7.90 -0.58 0.75
N THR A 78 7.06 -0.76 -0.26
CA THR A 78 6.56 -2.08 -0.67
C THR A 78 7.72 -3.01 -1.06
N LEU A 79 8.71 -2.49 -1.80
CA LEU A 79 9.90 -3.24 -2.18
C LEU A 79 10.74 -3.64 -0.96
N LYS A 80 10.99 -2.72 -0.02
CA LYS A 80 11.71 -3.00 1.23
C LYS A 80 11.03 -4.10 2.04
N GLN A 81 9.71 -4.03 2.20
CA GLN A 81 8.96 -5.05 2.94
C GLN A 81 9.04 -6.42 2.25
N LYS A 82 9.03 -6.45 0.91
CA LYS A 82 9.25 -7.70 0.16
C LYS A 82 10.67 -8.23 0.29
N ALA A 83 11.67 -7.39 0.18
CA ALA A 83 13.08 -7.79 0.35
C ALA A 83 13.31 -8.37 1.76
N LYS A 84 12.79 -7.73 2.81
CA LYS A 84 12.82 -8.24 4.19
C LYS A 84 12.14 -9.62 4.31
N ALA A 85 10.99 -9.81 3.66
CA ALA A 85 10.28 -11.09 3.68
C ALA A 85 11.04 -12.20 2.93
N ILE A 86 11.77 -11.86 1.86
CA ILE A 86 12.61 -12.82 1.13
C ILE A 86 13.84 -13.20 1.95
N SER A 87 14.54 -12.23 2.54
CA SER A 87 15.70 -12.49 3.42
C SER A 87 15.33 -13.45 4.56
N LYS A 88 14.21 -13.19 5.25
CA LYS A 88 13.71 -14.09 6.31
C LYS A 88 13.35 -15.49 5.79
N LYS A 89 12.94 -15.62 4.53
CA LYS A 89 12.59 -16.91 3.94
C LYS A 89 13.86 -17.71 3.59
N ASP A 90 14.93 -17.03 3.20
CA ASP A 90 16.25 -17.62 2.95
C ASP A 90 16.86 -18.18 4.24
N ASP A 91 16.76 -17.43 5.35
CA ASP A 91 17.14 -17.89 6.70
C ASP A 91 16.33 -19.10 7.20
N LEU A 92 15.15 -19.35 6.62
CA LEU A 92 14.25 -20.46 6.96
C LEU A 92 14.40 -21.67 6.02
N LEU A 93 15.27 -21.61 5.01
CA LEU A 93 15.62 -22.79 4.22
C LEU A 93 16.54 -23.69 5.07
N PRO A 94 16.20 -24.97 5.28
CA PRO A 94 17.04 -25.86 6.08
C PRO A 94 18.42 -25.99 5.43
N LEU A 95 19.47 -25.86 6.25
CA LEU A 95 20.90 -25.95 5.88
C LEU A 95 21.35 -27.34 5.37
N TRP A 96 20.43 -28.18 4.93
CA TRP A 96 20.72 -29.51 4.36
C TRP A 96 20.22 -29.55 2.91
N VAL A 97 20.92 -28.82 2.05
CA VAL A 97 21.07 -29.13 0.62
C VAL A 97 22.54 -29.49 0.41
#